data_AF-A0A3E0NXN9-F1
#
_entry.id   AF-A0A3E0NXN9-F1
#
_cell.length_a   1.000
_cell.length_b   1.000
_cell.length_c   1.000
_cell.angle_alpha   90.00
_cell.angle_beta   90.00
_cell.angle_gamma   90.00
#
_symmetry.space_group_name_H-M   'P 1'
#
loop_
_entity.id
_entity.type
_entity.pdbx_description
1 polymer ?
#
loop_
_entity_poly.entity_id
_entity_poly.type
_entity_poly.pdbx_seq_one_letter_code
_entity_poly.pdbx_strand_id
1 'polypeptide(L)' 'MQIDDETYRRIGELIESDESPVGIDAKKTHILILHKLQQIEERLARLESGVASRTVGNVP' A
#
# COMPACT_ATOMS: atom_id res chain seq x y z
N MET A 1 7.35 -8.45 -9.58
CA MET A 1 7.42 -7.11 -8.97
C MET A 1 8.89 -6.84 -8.71
N GLN A 2 9.49 -5.82 -9.33
CA GLN A 2 10.88 -5.42 -9.02
C GLN A 2 10.80 -4.17 -8.15
N ILE A 3 11.32 -4.26 -6.94
CA ILE A 3 11.55 -3.13 -6.03
C ILE A 3 13.06 -2.89 -6.07
N ASP A 4 13.48 -1.64 -6.22
CA ASP A 4 14.91 -1.29 -6.20
C ASP A 4 15.49 -1.41 -4.78
N ASP A 5 16.80 -1.62 -4.70
CA ASP A 5 17.49 -1.93 -3.43
C ASP A 5 17.42 -0.79 -2.40
N GLU A 6 17.29 0.46 -2.84
CA GLU A 6 17.17 1.62 -1.96
C GLU A 6 15.78 1.63 -1.31
N THR A 7 14.73 1.44 -2.12
CA THR A 7 13.36 1.30 -1.64
C THR A 7 13.22 0.10 -0.71
N TYR A 8 13.82 -1.05 -1.04
CA TYR A 8 13.79 -2.24 -0.19
C TYR A 8 14.42 -1.97 1.19
N ARG A 9 15.63 -1.39 1.22
CA ARG A 9 16.34 -1.06 2.47
C ARG A 9 15.57 -0.06 3.32
N ARG A 10 15.07 1.01 2.71
CA ARG A 10 14.28 2.04 3.41
C ARG A 10 13.01 1.47 4.03
N ILE A 11 12.31 0.58 3.32
CA ILE A 11 11.12 -0.09 3.85
C ILE A 11 11.52 -1.02 5.01
N GLY A 12 12.61 -1.77 4.88
CA GLY A 12 13.15 -2.63 5.94
C GLY A 12 13.45 -1.86 7.23
N GLU A 13 14.18 -0.75 7.15
CA GLU A 13 14.53 0.10 8.31
C GLU A 13 13.28 0.65 9.04
N LEU A 14 12.25 1.02 8.29
CA LEU A 14 10.98 1.50 8.87
C LEU A 14 10.20 0.39 9.57
N ILE A 15 10.34 -0.86 9.11
CA ILE A 15 9.68 -2.03 9.70
C ILE A 15 10.46 -2.53 10.93
N GLU A 16 11.80 -2.49 10.91
CA GLU A 16 12.67 -3.03 11.95
C GLU A 16 12.90 -2.09 13.15
N SER A 17 12.43 -0.84 13.10
CA SER A 17 12.62 0.11 14.22
C SER A 17 11.99 -0.38 15.53
N ASP A 18 12.77 -0.41 16.62
CA ASP A 18 12.34 -0.80 17.98
C ASP A 18 11.26 0.12 18.58
N GLU A 19 11.13 1.36 18.07
CA GLU A 19 10.04 2.28 18.43
C GLU A 19 8.76 2.03 17.62
N SER A 20 8.83 1.17 16.62
CA SER A 20 7.69 0.75 15.82
C SER A 20 6.91 -0.31 16.61
N PRO A 21 5.57 -0.24 16.71
CA PRO A 21 4.74 -1.27 17.35
C PRO A 21 4.85 -2.67 16.68
N VAL A 22 5.68 -2.75 15.63
CA VAL A 22 6.06 -3.89 14.82
C VAL A 22 6.98 -4.88 15.55
N GLY A 23 7.57 -4.50 16.68
CA GLY A 23 8.47 -5.36 17.49
C GLY A 23 7.82 -6.59 18.15
N ILE A 24 6.51 -6.82 17.98
CA ILE A 24 5.79 -7.94 18.60
C ILE A 24 5.15 -8.79 17.49
N ASP A 25 5.87 -9.82 17.06
CA ASP A 25 5.51 -10.77 16.00
C ASP A 25 5.56 -10.17 14.57
N ALA A 26 6.74 -10.30 13.95
CA ALA A 26 6.97 -9.93 12.56
C ALA A 26 5.87 -10.49 11.63
N LYS A 27 5.41 -11.74 11.80
CA LYS A 27 4.39 -12.33 10.95
C LYS A 27 3.06 -11.59 11.06
N LYS A 28 2.65 -11.23 12.28
CA LYS A 28 1.42 -10.43 12.51
C LYS A 28 1.51 -9.05 11.87
N THR A 29 2.67 -8.41 11.94
CA THR A 29 2.88 -7.12 11.28
C THR A 29 2.80 -7.25 9.76
N HIS A 30 3.47 -8.23 9.15
CA HIS A 30 3.41 -8.44 7.71
C HIS A 30 1.98 -8.68 7.23
N ILE A 31 1.19 -9.47 7.97
CA ILE A 31 -0.24 -9.67 7.70
C ILE A 31 -1.00 -8.34 7.75
N LEU A 32 -0.74 -7.50 8.76
CA LEU A 32 -1.42 -6.21 8.91
C LEU A 32 -1.04 -5.24 7.78
N ILE A 33 0.23 -5.17 7.39
CA ILE A 33 0.72 -4.35 6.27
C ILE A 33 0.04 -4.80 4.97
N LEU A 34 0.09 -6.10 4.65
CA LEU A 34 -0.55 -6.64 3.45
C LEU A 34 -2.06 -6.37 3.43
N HIS A 35 -2.75 -6.53 4.56
CA HIS A 35 -4.17 -6.22 4.66
C HIS A 35 -4.45 -4.73 4.42
N LYS A 36 -3.62 -3.83 4.96
CA LYS A 36 -3.75 -2.38 4.75
C LYS A 36 -3.47 -1.97 3.31
N LEU A 37 -2.46 -2.55 2.68
CA LEU A 37 -2.16 -2.33 1.26
C LEU A 37 -3.34 -2.77 0.39
N GLN A 38 -3.91 -3.96 0.64
CA GLN A 38 -5.10 -4.41 -0.08
C GLN A 38 -6.29 -3.45 0.09
N GLN A 39 -6.53 -2.96 1.31
CA GLN A 39 -7.58 -1.95 1.56
C GLN A 39 -7.34 -0.65 0.77
N ILE A 40 -6.08 -0.23 0.62
CA ILE A 40 -5.72 0.97 -0.15
C ILE A 40 -5.97 0.73 -1.64
N GLU A 41 -5.50 -0.39 -2.19
CA GLU A 41 -5.72 -0.77 -3.59
C GLU A 41 -7.22 -0.83 -3.94
N GLU A 42 -8.04 -1.46 -3.09
CA GLU A 42 -9.49 -1.51 -3.28
C GLU A 42 -10.14 -0.11 -3.26
N ARG A 43 -9.64 0.79 -2.40
CA ARG A 43 -10.12 2.18 -2.34
C ARG A 43 -9.70 2.96 -3.59
N LEU A 44 -8.46 2.79 -4.05
CA LEU A 44 -7.96 3.40 -5.27
C LEU A 44 -8.76 2.92 -6.49
N ALA A 45 -8.97 1.61 -6.65
CA ALA A 45 -9.76 1.05 -7.74
C ALA A 45 -11.19 1.62 -7.79
N ARG A 46 -11.83 1.83 -6.62
CA ARG A 46 -13.15 2.48 -6.53
C ARG A 46 -13.12 3.95 -6.96
N LEU A 47 -12.06 4.68 -6.60
CA LEU A 47 -11.90 6.08 -7.01
C LEU A 47 -11.62 6.18 -8.51
N GLU A 48 -10.71 5.36 -9.02
CA GLU A 48 -10.31 5.33 -10.43
C GLU A 48 -11.47 4.91 -11.35
N SER A 49 -12.26 3.91 -10.95
CA SER A 49 -13.49 3.54 -11.68
C SER A 49 -14.54 4.65 -11.69
N GLY A 50 -14.68 5.39 -10.58
CA GLY A 50 -15.55 6.57 -10.51
C GLY A 50 -15.08 7.74 -11.37
N VAL A 51 -13.76 7.93 -11.50
CA VAL A 51 -13.16 8.95 -12.36
C VAL A 51 -13.29 8.57 -13.84
N ALA A 52 -13.01 7.31 -14.20
CA ALA A 52 -13.15 6.81 -15.56
C ALA A 52 -14.59 6.91 -16.08
N SER A 53 -15.58 6.67 -15.21
CA SER A 53 -17.01 6.84 -15.53
C SER A 53 -17.39 8.30 -15.83
N ARG A 54 -16.70 9.28 -15.21
CA ARG A 54 -16.98 10.71 -15.40
C ARG A 54 -16.31 11.31 -16.64
N THR A 55 -15.18 10.77 -17.09
CA THR A 55 -14.46 11.32 -18.25
C THR A 55 -15.06 10.91 -19.60
N VAL A 56 -15.82 9.82 -19.66
CA VAL A 56 -16.50 9.37 -20.91
C VAL A 56 -17.76 10.17 -21.22
N GLY A 57 -18.29 10.95 -20.26
CA GLY A 57 -19.51 11.77 -20.43
C GLY A 57 -19.29 13.20 -20.91
N ASN A 58 -18.06 13.61 -21.22
CA ASN A 58 -17.75 14.98 -21.65
C ASN A 58 -16.91 14.99 -22.93
N VAL A 59 -17.52 14.53 -24.03
CA VAL A 59 -17.06 14.81 -25.39
C VAL A 59 -18.11 15.74 -26.03
N PRO A 60 -17.76 16.97 -26.45
CA PRO A 60 -18.65 17.84 -27.21
C PRO A 60 -18.94 17.30 -28.62
#